data_AF-A0A7S3WHE4-F1
#
_entry.id   AF-A0A7S3WHE4-F1
#
_cell.length_a   1.000
_cell.length_b   1.000
_cell.length_c   1.000
_cell.angle_alpha   90.00
_cell.angle_beta   90.00
_cell.angle_gamma   90.00
#
_symmetry.space_group_name_H-M   'P 1'
#
loop_
_entity.id
_entity.type
_entity.pdbx_description
1 polymer ?
#
loop_
_entity_poly.entity_id
_entity_poly.type
_entity_poly.pdbx_seq_one_letter_code
_entity_poly.pdbx_strand_id
1 'polypeptide(L)'
;RAWLRDELRRRPQTLQPLLDSALEVLPRATAQPVVNVAHGLAVVGDRVGFHANPEVWRTLAKEAVPRLRDFKPQDFSNTVWAFTTAGVPAPALFAAVAKEAVPRLRDFTPQDFSNTVWAFATAGVPAPTLFAAVAKQAEPRLGDFKPQNLSNTAWAFATAGVPAPTLFAAVAKQAEPRLGDFKPQNLSNTAWAFAMAKEAAPRLHDFKPQDFSNTVWAFATAG
;
A
#
# COMPACT_ATOMS: atom_id res chain seq x y z
N ARG A 1 -9.27 20.88 6.13
CA ARG A 1 -8.00 20.37 5.56
C ARG A 1 -6.99 21.50 5.31
N ALA A 2 -7.35 22.60 4.66
CA ALA A 2 -6.45 23.75 4.45
C ALA A 2 -5.95 24.37 5.76
N TRP A 3 -6.86 24.64 6.71
CA TRP A 3 -6.49 25.16 8.04
C TRP A 3 -5.44 24.30 8.77
N LEU A 4 -5.63 22.98 8.85
CA LEU A 4 -4.69 22.10 9.56
C LEU A 4 -3.29 22.11 8.92
N ARG A 5 -3.24 22.20 7.59
CA ARG A 5 -1.96 22.32 6.86
C ARG A 5 -1.24 23.62 7.20
N ASP A 6 -1.97 24.73 7.19
CA ASP A 6 -1.40 26.04 7.52
C ASP A 6 -0.97 26.12 8.99
N GLU A 7 -1.76 25.54 9.89
CA GLU A 7 -1.44 25.47 11.31
C GLU A 7 -0.17 24.65 11.54
N LEU A 8 -0.05 23.45 10.96
CA LEU A 8 1.13 22.61 11.15
C LEU A 8 2.38 23.15 10.44
N ARG A 9 2.22 23.94 9.37
CA ARG A 9 3.34 24.69 8.78
C ARG A 9 3.84 25.81 9.68
N ARG A 10 2.93 26.55 10.34
CA ARG A 10 3.29 27.64 11.25
C ARG A 10 3.77 27.13 12.61
N ARG A 11 3.19 26.04 13.08
CA ARG A 11 3.39 25.45 14.41
C ARG A 11 3.51 23.93 14.27
N PRO A 12 4.66 23.42 13.82
CA PRO A 12 4.86 21.97 13.68
C PRO A 12 4.76 21.23 15.03
N GLN A 13 5.00 21.94 16.13
CA GLN A 13 4.90 21.45 17.51
C GLN A 13 3.45 21.20 17.98
N THR A 14 2.42 21.63 17.23
CA THR A 14 1.01 21.55 17.67
C THR A 14 0.57 20.11 17.97
N LEU A 15 1.17 19.11 17.32
CA LEU A 15 0.87 17.69 17.59
C LEU A 15 1.82 17.05 18.61
N GLN A 16 2.86 17.74 19.07
CA GLN A 16 3.87 17.16 19.96
C GLN A 16 3.27 16.58 21.25
N PRO A 17 2.35 17.27 21.97
CA PRO A 17 1.74 16.68 23.17
C PRO A 17 0.96 15.39 22.89
N LEU A 18 0.35 15.28 21.70
CA LEU A 18 -0.35 14.07 21.28
C LEU A 18 0.64 12.93 20.96
N LEU A 19 1.78 13.24 20.34
CA LEU A 19 2.83 12.27 20.07
C LEU A 19 3.46 11.75 21.37
N ASP A 20 3.71 12.65 22.34
CA ASP A 20 4.25 12.29 23.65
C ASP A 20 3.28 11.37 24.40
N SER A 21 1.99 11.74 24.42
CA SER A 21 0.96 10.89 25.01
C SER A 21 0.84 9.53 24.30
N ALA A 22 1.00 9.49 22.96
CA ALA A 22 1.03 8.23 22.24
C ALA A 22 2.20 7.34 22.69
N LEU A 23 3.40 7.90 22.87
CA LEU A 23 4.57 7.15 23.34
C LEU A 23 4.35 6.53 24.74
N GLU A 24 3.64 7.22 25.62
CA GLU A 24 3.31 6.70 26.95
C GLU A 24 2.26 5.57 26.91
N VAL A 25 1.28 5.68 26.00
CA VAL A 25 0.12 4.77 25.95
C VAL A 25 0.39 3.51 25.12
N LEU A 26 1.11 3.63 24.00
CA LEU A 26 1.33 2.55 23.03
C LEU A 26 1.87 1.25 23.66
N PRO A 27 2.82 1.26 24.62
CA PRO A 27 3.33 0.03 25.23
C PRO A 27 2.27 -0.79 25.97
N ARG A 28 1.18 -0.15 26.42
CA ARG A 28 0.09 -0.79 27.17
C ARG A 28 -1.19 -0.95 26.34
N ALA A 29 -1.17 -0.48 25.10
CA ALA A 29 -2.33 -0.53 24.22
C ALA A 29 -2.56 -1.94 23.67
N THR A 30 -3.80 -2.19 23.23
CA THR A 30 -4.14 -3.33 22.38
C THR A 30 -3.64 -3.10 20.94
N ALA A 31 -3.88 -4.04 20.02
CA ALA A 31 -3.47 -3.90 18.63
C ALA A 31 -4.07 -2.67 17.92
N GLN A 32 -5.37 -2.41 18.12
CA GLN A 32 -6.10 -1.41 17.33
C GLN A 32 -5.56 0.02 17.52
N PRO A 33 -5.25 0.52 18.73
CA PRO A 33 -4.64 1.83 18.89
C PRO A 33 -3.29 1.97 18.18
N VAL A 34 -2.43 0.95 18.19
CA VAL A 34 -1.13 0.96 17.49
C VAL A 34 -1.34 1.18 15.99
N VAL A 35 -2.26 0.41 15.39
CA VAL A 35 -2.59 0.50 13.97
C VAL A 35 -3.21 1.86 13.63
N ASN A 36 -4.14 2.34 14.46
CA ASN A 36 -4.84 3.60 14.23
C ASN A 36 -3.90 4.81 14.31
N VAL A 37 -2.93 4.80 15.24
CA VAL A 37 -1.92 5.85 15.35
C VAL A 37 -1.03 5.84 14.11
N ALA A 38 -0.50 4.68 13.70
CA ALA A 38 0.32 4.56 12.49
C ALA A 38 -0.43 5.07 11.25
N HIS A 39 -1.65 4.58 11.02
CA HIS A 39 -2.48 5.00 9.89
C HIS A 39 -2.83 6.49 9.94
N GLY A 40 -3.19 7.01 11.12
CA GLY A 40 -3.48 8.43 11.32
C GLY A 40 -2.29 9.32 10.98
N LEU A 41 -1.10 8.99 11.48
CA LEU A 41 0.13 9.73 11.19
C LEU A 41 0.49 9.71 9.72
N ALA A 42 0.37 8.56 9.04
CA ALA A 42 0.60 8.47 7.61
C ALA A 42 -0.39 9.34 6.80
N VAL A 43 -1.68 9.30 7.14
CA VAL A 43 -2.71 10.12 6.47
C VAL A 43 -2.48 11.62 6.69
N VAL A 44 -2.08 12.02 7.90
CA VAL A 44 -1.73 13.41 8.19
C VAL A 44 -0.49 13.80 7.41
N GLY A 45 0.57 12.98 7.41
CA GLY A 45 1.78 13.23 6.62
C GLY A 45 1.49 13.42 5.13
N ASP A 46 0.76 12.50 4.51
CA ASP A 46 0.37 12.57 3.11
C ASP A 46 -0.44 13.84 2.76
N ARG A 47 -1.41 14.21 3.63
CA ARG A 47 -2.32 15.33 3.32
C ARG A 47 -1.74 16.70 3.62
N VAL A 48 -0.88 16.81 4.62
CA VAL A 48 -0.44 18.11 5.16
C VAL A 48 1.08 18.27 5.29
N GLY A 49 1.87 17.25 4.94
CA GLY A 49 3.33 17.30 4.96
C GLY A 49 3.94 17.25 6.37
N PHE A 50 3.19 16.76 7.36
CA PHE A 50 3.66 16.61 8.73
C PHE A 50 4.43 15.29 8.90
N HIS A 51 5.62 15.35 9.49
CA HIS A 51 6.44 14.17 9.72
C HIS A 51 6.62 13.99 11.22
N ALA A 52 6.00 12.94 11.78
CA ALA A 52 6.21 12.57 13.17
C ALA A 52 7.67 12.18 13.40
N ASN A 53 8.15 12.34 14.63
CA ASN A 53 9.53 12.00 14.96
C ASN A 53 9.81 10.49 14.68
N PRO A 54 11.06 10.10 14.38
CA PRO A 54 11.39 8.69 14.12
C PRO A 54 11.16 7.76 15.31
N GLU A 55 11.12 8.29 16.54
CA GLU A 55 10.89 7.50 17.75
C GLU A 55 9.47 6.95 17.81
N VAL A 56 8.46 7.75 17.45
CA VAL A 56 7.07 7.30 17.38
C VAL A 56 6.93 6.12 16.43
N TRP A 57 7.53 6.19 15.24
CA TRP A 57 7.49 5.08 14.28
C TRP A 57 8.26 3.84 14.75
N ARG A 58 9.41 4.02 15.41
CA ARG A 58 10.15 2.91 16.04
C ARG A 58 9.31 2.22 17.10
N THR A 59 8.63 2.98 17.95
CA THR A 59 7.72 2.45 18.97
C THR A 59 6.52 1.75 18.34
N LEU A 60 5.87 2.33 17.34
CA LEU A 60 4.78 1.69 16.61
C LEU A 60 5.20 0.34 16.01
N ALA A 61 6.38 0.26 15.39
CA ALA A 61 6.87 -1.00 14.81
C ALA A 61 7.15 -2.04 15.91
N LYS A 62 7.83 -1.62 16.99
CA LYS A 62 8.13 -2.48 18.14
C LYS A 62 6.86 -3.03 18.79
N GLU A 63 5.85 -2.20 18.97
CA GLU A 63 4.60 -2.58 19.63
C GLU A 63 3.65 -3.35 18.70
N ALA A 64 3.71 -3.17 17.38
CA ALA A 64 2.89 -3.89 16.42
C ALA A 64 3.24 -5.39 16.34
N VAL A 65 4.53 -5.74 16.26
CA VAL A 65 5.00 -7.13 16.05
C VAL A 65 4.42 -8.14 17.06
N PRO A 66 4.49 -7.93 18.39
CA PRO A 66 3.93 -8.89 19.34
C PRO A 66 2.39 -8.98 19.31
N ARG A 67 1.70 -8.02 18.66
CA ARG A 67 0.24 -7.91 18.61
C ARG A 67 -0.37 -8.35 17.28
N LEU A 68 0.44 -8.79 16.32
CA LEU A 68 -0.03 -9.18 14.98
C LEU A 68 -1.09 -10.29 14.99
N ARG A 69 -1.07 -11.17 15.99
CA ARG A 69 -2.09 -12.22 16.14
C ARG A 69 -3.49 -11.64 16.35
N ASP A 70 -3.58 -10.48 17.01
CA ASP A 70 -4.84 -9.81 17.34
C ASP A 70 -5.31 -8.85 16.23
N PHE A 71 -4.51 -8.67 15.18
CA PHE A 71 -4.86 -7.80 14.06
C PHE A 71 -6.10 -8.32 13.35
N LYS A 72 -6.96 -7.43 12.87
CA LYS A 72 -7.96 -7.75 11.85
C LYS A 72 -7.31 -7.76 10.47
N PRO A 73 -7.95 -8.33 9.42
CA PRO A 73 -7.42 -8.33 8.06
C PRO A 73 -6.93 -6.94 7.58
N GLN A 74 -7.75 -5.91 7.79
CA GLN A 74 -7.42 -4.52 7.45
C GLN A 74 -6.24 -3.94 8.24
N ASP A 75 -5.95 -4.46 9.42
CA ASP A 75 -4.89 -3.90 10.27
C ASP A 75 -3.52 -4.25 9.69
N PHE A 76 -3.37 -5.41 9.05
CA PHE A 76 -2.15 -5.77 8.32
C PHE A 76 -1.87 -4.79 7.19
N SER A 77 -2.87 -4.60 6.31
CA SER A 77 -2.75 -3.75 5.12
C SER A 77 -2.52 -2.29 5.51
N ASN A 78 -3.25 -1.77 6.49
CA ASN A 78 -3.10 -0.40 7.00
C ASN A 78 -1.74 -0.16 7.65
N THR A 79 -1.20 -1.16 8.36
CA THR A 79 0.10 -1.03 9.01
C THR A 79 1.21 -0.90 7.96
N VAL A 80 1.33 -1.85 7.02
CA VAL A 80 2.39 -1.75 6.00
C VAL A 80 2.21 -0.57 5.07
N TRP A 81 0.96 -0.20 4.75
CA TRP A 81 0.65 1.02 4.01
C TRP A 81 1.14 2.26 4.75
N ALA A 82 0.86 2.38 6.05
CA ALA A 82 1.24 3.54 6.85
C ALA A 82 2.77 3.75 6.89
N PHE A 83 3.54 2.69 7.14
CA PHE A 83 5.00 2.78 7.16
C PHE A 83 5.58 3.15 5.79
N THR A 84 5.03 2.58 4.73
CA THR A 84 5.44 2.88 3.35
C THR A 84 5.13 4.33 2.99
N THR A 85 3.90 4.79 3.23
CA THR A 85 3.45 6.16 2.93
C THR A 85 4.21 7.20 3.75
N ALA A 86 4.61 6.88 4.98
CA ALA A 86 5.45 7.74 5.80
C ALA A 86 6.93 7.73 5.40
N GLY A 87 7.35 6.87 4.47
CA GLY A 87 8.75 6.71 4.07
C GLY A 87 9.63 6.16 5.19
N VAL A 88 9.07 5.37 6.12
CA VAL A 88 9.80 4.83 7.27
C VAL A 88 10.14 3.36 7.07
N PRO A 89 11.43 2.99 6.93
CA PRO A 89 11.84 1.60 6.79
C PRO A 89 11.54 0.80 8.06
N ALA A 90 10.87 -0.35 7.91
CA ALA A 90 10.57 -1.27 9.01
C ALA A 90 10.67 -2.75 8.57
N PRO A 91 11.84 -3.22 8.08
CA PRO A 91 11.96 -4.54 7.45
C PRO A 91 11.52 -5.71 8.36
N ALA A 92 11.80 -5.63 9.67
CA ALA A 92 11.38 -6.65 10.64
C ALA A 92 9.84 -6.71 10.81
N LEU A 93 9.17 -5.54 10.80
CA LEU A 93 7.71 -5.47 10.84
C LEU A 93 7.11 -6.05 9.57
N PHE A 94 7.65 -5.72 8.40
CA PHE A 94 7.19 -6.26 7.11
C PHE A 94 7.34 -7.79 7.05
N ALA A 95 8.50 -8.32 7.48
CA ALA A 95 8.70 -9.76 7.54
C ALA A 95 7.69 -10.46 8.47
N ALA A 96 7.41 -9.86 9.64
CA ALA A 96 6.43 -10.38 10.58
C ALA A 96 4.99 -10.32 10.02
N VAL A 97 4.62 -9.19 9.38
CA VAL A 97 3.32 -9.04 8.71
C VAL A 97 3.16 -10.06 7.58
N ALA A 98 4.18 -10.26 6.74
CA ALA A 98 4.13 -11.23 5.64
C ALA A 98 3.85 -12.64 6.17
N LYS A 99 4.53 -13.04 7.25
CA LYS A 99 4.32 -14.35 7.87
C LYS A 99 2.92 -14.52 8.46
N GLU A 100 2.43 -13.53 9.19
CA GLU A 100 1.14 -13.62 9.91
C GLU A 100 -0.08 -13.39 8.99
N ALA A 101 0.07 -12.58 7.93
CA ALA A 101 -1.03 -12.28 7.01
C ALA A 101 -1.36 -13.45 6.07
N VAL A 102 -0.36 -14.19 5.59
CA VAL A 102 -0.53 -15.31 4.63
C VAL A 102 -1.64 -16.29 5.02
N PRO A 103 -1.69 -16.85 6.24
CA PRO A 103 -2.75 -17.79 6.63
C PRO A 103 -4.14 -17.14 6.73
N ARG A 104 -4.24 -15.81 6.70
CA ARG A 104 -5.46 -15.04 6.96
C ARG A 104 -5.97 -14.29 5.72
N LEU A 105 -5.29 -14.44 4.58
CA LEU A 105 -5.64 -13.77 3.31
C LEU A 105 -7.06 -14.05 2.84
N ARG A 106 -7.67 -15.18 3.23
CA ARG A 106 -9.07 -15.46 2.90
C ARG A 106 -10.04 -14.39 3.41
N ASP A 107 -9.69 -13.73 4.52
CA ASP A 107 -10.52 -12.73 5.19
C ASP A 107 -10.22 -11.30 4.71
N PHE A 108 -9.26 -11.13 3.78
CA PHE A 108 -8.89 -9.82 3.25
C PHE A 108 -9.95 -9.32 2.27
N THR A 109 -10.18 -8.01 2.26
CA THR A 109 -10.96 -7.35 1.21
C THR A 109 -10.10 -7.08 -0.04
N PRO A 110 -10.69 -6.75 -1.20
CA PRO A 110 -9.95 -6.26 -2.36
C PRO A 110 -8.96 -5.13 -2.05
N GLN A 111 -9.36 -4.21 -1.18
CA GLN A 111 -8.50 -3.12 -0.76
C GLN A 111 -7.30 -3.63 0.05
N ASP A 112 -7.53 -4.55 0.99
CA ASP A 112 -6.47 -5.12 1.81
C ASP A 112 -5.42 -5.85 0.97
N PHE A 113 -5.85 -6.65 -0.02
CA PHE A 113 -4.92 -7.29 -0.95
C PHE A 113 -4.05 -6.25 -1.66
N SER A 114 -4.69 -5.31 -2.35
CA SER A 114 -3.97 -4.33 -3.18
C SER A 114 -3.06 -3.43 -2.36
N ASN A 115 -3.48 -2.98 -1.17
CA ASN A 115 -2.66 -2.15 -0.29
C ASN A 115 -1.47 -2.93 0.27
N THR A 116 -1.66 -4.21 0.61
CA THR A 116 -0.58 -5.07 1.11
C THR A 116 0.50 -5.23 0.04
N VAL A 117 0.17 -5.73 -1.16
CA VAL A 117 1.21 -5.91 -2.19
C VAL A 117 1.82 -4.60 -2.66
N TRP A 118 1.04 -3.52 -2.75
CA TRP A 118 1.55 -2.19 -3.06
C TRP A 118 2.58 -1.72 -2.03
N ALA A 119 2.30 -1.89 -0.74
CA ALA A 119 3.21 -1.49 0.33
C ALA A 119 4.53 -2.28 0.28
N PHE A 120 4.48 -3.60 0.08
CA PHE A 120 5.68 -4.42 -0.02
C PHE A 120 6.53 -4.07 -1.26
N ALA A 121 5.89 -3.87 -2.41
CA ALA A 121 6.58 -3.46 -3.63
C ALA A 121 7.22 -2.07 -3.50
N THR A 122 6.48 -1.10 -2.96
CA THR A 122 6.95 0.28 -2.78
C THR A 122 8.07 0.38 -1.74
N ALA A 123 8.00 -0.40 -0.66
CA ALA A 123 9.06 -0.45 0.35
C ALA A 123 10.31 -1.22 -0.12
N GLY A 124 10.27 -1.85 -1.30
CA GLY A 124 11.36 -2.68 -1.81
C GLY A 124 11.66 -3.90 -0.93
N VAL A 125 10.67 -4.41 -0.18
CA VAL A 125 10.85 -5.55 0.72
C VAL A 125 10.45 -6.85 0.00
N PRO A 126 11.39 -7.76 -0.29
CA PRO A 126 11.06 -9.01 -0.96
C PRO A 126 10.16 -9.90 -0.10
N ALA A 127 9.02 -10.33 -0.65
CA ALA A 127 8.09 -11.23 0.04
C ALA A 127 7.45 -12.26 -0.92
N PRO A 128 8.24 -13.11 -1.60
CA PRO A 128 7.74 -13.99 -2.67
C PRO A 128 6.59 -14.90 -2.21
N THR A 129 6.65 -15.44 -0.99
CA THR A 129 5.58 -16.27 -0.41
C THR A 129 4.28 -15.49 -0.24
N LEU A 130 4.35 -14.22 0.19
CA LEU A 130 3.18 -13.36 0.33
C LEU A 130 2.57 -13.05 -1.03
N PHE A 131 3.39 -12.66 -2.02
CA PHE A 131 2.91 -12.38 -3.38
C PHE A 131 2.25 -13.60 -4.03
N ALA A 132 2.86 -14.78 -3.92
CA ALA A 132 2.27 -16.02 -4.44
C ALA A 132 0.93 -16.34 -3.75
N ALA A 133 0.84 -16.18 -2.43
CA ALA A 133 -0.39 -16.40 -1.69
C ALA A 133 -1.49 -15.38 -2.03
N VAL A 134 -1.12 -14.10 -2.22
CA VAL A 134 -2.04 -13.05 -2.67
C VAL A 134 -2.53 -13.33 -4.08
N ALA A 135 -1.65 -13.69 -5.02
CA ALA A 135 -2.06 -14.02 -6.40
C ALA A 135 -3.13 -15.12 -6.39
N LYS A 136 -2.86 -16.22 -5.69
CA LYS A 136 -3.78 -17.35 -5.58
C LYS A 136 -5.13 -16.98 -4.97
N GLN A 137 -5.15 -16.13 -3.95
CA GLN A 137 -6.39 -15.78 -3.23
C GLN A 137 -7.16 -14.63 -3.88
N ALA A 138 -6.47 -13.69 -4.52
CA ALA A 138 -7.07 -12.52 -5.15
C ALA A 138 -7.63 -12.83 -6.55
N GLU A 139 -6.98 -13.71 -7.33
CA GLU A 139 -7.36 -14.05 -8.70
C GLU A 139 -8.88 -14.37 -8.85
N PRO A 140 -9.48 -15.29 -8.07
CA PRO A 140 -10.91 -15.60 -8.19
C PRO A 140 -11.84 -14.46 -7.74
N ARG A 141 -11.30 -13.43 -7.07
CA ARG A 141 -12.04 -12.33 -6.44
C ARG A 141 -11.84 -11.00 -7.15
N LEU A 142 -11.07 -10.96 -8.25
CA LEU A 142 -10.77 -9.71 -8.97
C LEU A 142 -12.01 -8.99 -9.51
N GLY A 143 -13.14 -9.68 -9.70
CA GLY A 143 -14.42 -9.04 -10.03
C GLY A 143 -14.88 -8.02 -8.98
N ASP A 144 -14.54 -8.24 -7.71
CA ASP A 144 -14.90 -7.36 -6.60
C ASP A 144 -13.95 -6.15 -6.46
N PHE A 145 -12.83 -6.15 -7.19
CA PHE A 145 -11.84 -5.09 -7.09
C PHE A 145 -12.36 -3.84 -7.81
N LYS A 146 -12.28 -2.69 -7.16
CA LYS A 146 -12.45 -1.40 -7.85
C LYS A 146 -11.26 -1.13 -8.77
N PRO A 147 -11.37 -0.23 -9.77
CA PRO A 147 -10.30 0.07 -10.72
C PRO A 147 -8.93 0.34 -10.09
N GLN A 148 -8.94 1.12 -9.00
CA GLN A 148 -7.72 1.42 -8.25
C GLN A 148 -7.07 0.17 -7.64
N ASN A 149 -7.86 -0.79 -7.14
CA ASN A 149 -7.31 -2.01 -6.54
C ASN A 149 -6.72 -2.93 -7.62
N LEU A 150 -7.35 -3.04 -8.79
CA LEU A 150 -6.80 -3.76 -9.95
C LEU A 150 -5.45 -3.16 -10.37
N SER A 151 -5.44 -1.84 -10.58
CA SER A 151 -4.26 -1.08 -10.96
C SER A 151 -3.11 -1.23 -9.96
N ASN A 152 -3.37 -1.06 -8.66
CA ASN A 152 -2.36 -1.21 -7.62
C ASN A 152 -1.82 -2.65 -7.54
N THR A 153 -2.68 -3.65 -7.73
CA THR A 153 -2.25 -5.06 -7.72
C THR A 153 -1.32 -5.35 -8.90
N ALA A 154 -1.72 -5.01 -10.13
CA ALA A 154 -0.87 -5.21 -11.30
C ALA A 154 0.47 -4.47 -11.18
N TRP A 155 0.42 -3.20 -10.77
CA TRP A 155 1.63 -2.40 -10.55
C TRP A 155 2.54 -3.03 -9.50
N ALA A 156 2.01 -3.49 -8.37
CA ALA A 156 2.81 -4.09 -7.31
C ALA A 156 3.54 -5.36 -7.77
N PHE A 157 2.88 -6.23 -8.53
CA PHE A 157 3.50 -7.45 -9.05
C PHE A 157 4.61 -7.14 -10.07
N ALA A 158 4.37 -6.18 -10.97
CA ALA A 158 5.38 -5.72 -11.93
C ALA A 158 6.59 -5.09 -11.22
N THR A 159 6.36 -4.17 -10.27
CA THR A 159 7.41 -3.48 -9.50
C THR A 159 8.22 -4.44 -8.66
N ALA A 160 7.58 -5.43 -8.03
CA ALA A 160 8.27 -6.45 -7.25
C ALA A 160 9.02 -7.48 -8.12
N GLY A 161 8.85 -7.43 -9.45
CA GLY A 161 9.44 -8.39 -10.38
C GLY A 161 8.95 -9.82 -10.17
N VAL A 162 7.73 -10.01 -9.65
CA VAL A 162 7.15 -11.33 -9.38
C VAL A 162 6.29 -11.77 -10.57
N PRO A 163 6.68 -12.83 -11.32
CA PRO A 163 5.88 -13.31 -12.44
C PRO A 163 4.51 -13.82 -11.97
N ALA A 164 3.43 -13.35 -12.59
CA ALA A 164 2.07 -13.78 -12.28
C ALA A 164 1.14 -13.74 -13.51
N PRO A 165 1.45 -14.51 -14.58
CA PRO A 165 0.72 -14.43 -15.86
C PRO A 165 -0.79 -14.66 -15.73
N THR A 166 -1.21 -15.60 -14.87
CA THR A 166 -2.65 -15.88 -14.65
C THR A 166 -3.36 -14.71 -13.98
N LEU A 167 -2.69 -14.07 -13.01
CA LEU A 167 -3.19 -12.86 -12.35
C LEU A 167 -3.31 -11.71 -13.33
N PHE A 168 -2.30 -11.48 -14.20
CA PHE A 168 -2.34 -10.42 -15.21
C PHE A 168 -3.47 -10.66 -16.23
N ALA A 169 -3.64 -11.89 -16.73
CA ALA A 169 -4.75 -12.24 -17.60
C ALA A 169 -6.11 -11.97 -16.93
N ALA A 170 -6.25 -12.33 -15.65
CA ALA A 170 -7.46 -12.08 -14.88
C ALA A 170 -7.69 -10.58 -14.62
N VAL A 171 -6.64 -9.79 -14.35
CA VAL A 171 -6.72 -8.33 -14.24
C VAL A 171 -7.18 -7.72 -15.56
N ALA A 172 -6.61 -8.13 -16.70
CA ALA A 172 -7.03 -7.62 -18.01
C ALA A 172 -8.51 -7.89 -18.26
N LYS A 173 -8.95 -9.14 -18.04
CA LYS A 173 -10.36 -9.54 -18.17
C LYS A 173 -11.31 -8.66 -17.36
N GLN A 174 -10.91 -8.22 -16.16
CA GLN A 174 -11.73 -7.36 -15.31
C GLN A 174 -11.57 -5.86 -15.64
N ALA A 175 -10.40 -5.42 -16.11
CA ALA A 175 -10.12 -4.02 -16.37
C ALA A 175 -10.70 -3.54 -17.71
N GLU A 176 -10.58 -4.34 -18.77
CA GLU A 176 -11.01 -3.98 -20.14
C GLU A 176 -12.48 -3.52 -20.27
N PRO A 177 -13.48 -4.19 -19.67
CA PRO A 177 -14.87 -3.71 -19.74
C PRO A 177 -15.12 -2.46 -18.89
N ARG A 178 -14.18 -2.08 -18.01
CA ARG A 178 -14.34 -1.03 -16.99
C ARG A 178 -13.40 0.16 -17.20
N LEU A 179 -12.75 0.27 -18.36
CA LEU A 179 -11.72 1.28 -18.62
C LEU A 179 -12.20 2.72 -18.36
N GLY A 180 -13.47 3.01 -18.64
CA GLY A 180 -14.08 4.32 -18.35
C GLY A 180 -14.17 4.68 -16.86
N ASP A 181 -14.11 3.69 -15.97
CA ASP A 181 -14.16 3.89 -14.52
C ASP A 181 -12.78 4.16 -13.90
N PHE A 182 -11.70 3.92 -14.65
CA PHE A 182 -10.36 4.15 -14.17
C PHE A 182 -10.03 5.65 -14.20
N LYS A 183 -9.44 6.13 -13.11
CA LYS A 183 -8.77 7.44 -13.15
C LYS A 183 -7.55 7.37 -14.07
N PRO A 184 -7.11 8.49 -14.68
CA PRO A 184 -5.96 8.52 -15.57
C PRO A 184 -4.69 7.89 -14.97
N GLN A 185 -4.42 8.16 -13.69
CA GLN A 185 -3.30 7.55 -12.97
C GLN A 185 -3.42 6.02 -12.88
N ASN A 186 -4.63 5.49 -12.67
CA ASN A 186 -4.84 4.04 -12.59
C ASN A 186 -4.69 3.36 -13.95
N LEU A 187 -5.14 4.01 -15.04
CA LEU A 187 -4.86 3.53 -16.40
C LEU A 187 -3.35 3.49 -16.67
N SER A 188 -2.66 4.60 -16.36
CA SER A 188 -1.20 4.72 -16.53
C SER A 188 -0.45 3.59 -15.83
N ASN A 189 -0.76 3.37 -14.55
CA ASN A 189 -0.10 2.35 -13.73
C ASN A 189 -0.40 0.93 -14.26
N THR A 190 -1.63 0.69 -14.73
CA THR A 190 -2.00 -0.61 -15.29
C THR A 190 -1.25 -0.86 -16.60
N ALA A 191 -1.26 0.08 -17.54
CA ALA A 191 -0.55 -0.04 -18.81
C ALA A 191 0.96 -0.26 -18.60
N TRP A 192 1.58 0.52 -17.71
CA TRP A 192 2.99 0.34 -17.34
C TRP A 192 3.25 -1.05 -16.75
N ALA A 193 2.39 -1.53 -15.86
CA ALA A 193 2.56 -2.84 -15.23
C ALA A 193 2.56 -3.99 -16.26
N PHE A 194 1.63 -3.98 -17.22
CA PHE A 194 1.57 -4.98 -18.29
C PHE A 194 2.80 -4.93 -19.19
N ALA A 195 3.27 -3.72 -19.54
CA ALA A 195 4.49 -3.55 -20.32
C ALA A 195 5.72 -4.11 -19.59
N MET A 196 5.87 -3.82 -18.30
CA MET A 196 7.00 -4.30 -17.49
C MET A 196 6.96 -5.80 -17.23
N ALA A 197 5.76 -6.36 -17.02
CA ALA A 197 5.56 -7.80 -16.86
C ALA A 197 5.68 -8.57 -18.20
N LYS A 198 5.73 -7.87 -19.34
CA LYS A 198 5.70 -8.44 -20.70
C LYS A 198 4.43 -9.28 -20.95
N GLU A 199 3.31 -8.83 -20.40
CA GLU A 199 2.01 -9.48 -20.51
C GLU A 199 1.13 -8.75 -21.54
N ALA A 200 0.29 -9.50 -22.27
CA ALA A 200 -0.58 -8.93 -23.30
C ALA A 200 -1.92 -8.44 -22.71
N ALA A 201 -2.38 -7.27 -23.15
CA ALA A 201 -3.71 -6.75 -22.85
C ALA A 201 -4.24 -5.94 -24.05
N PRO A 202 -4.94 -6.60 -25.00
CA PRO A 202 -5.27 -6.03 -26.31
C PRO A 202 -5.88 -4.63 -26.27
N ARG A 203 -6.78 -4.35 -25.30
CA ARG A 203 -7.47 -3.06 -25.22
C ARG A 203 -6.77 -2.03 -24.34
N LEU A 204 -5.70 -2.41 -23.63
CA LEU A 204 -4.89 -1.47 -22.85
C LEU A 204 -3.85 -0.74 -23.72
N HIS A 205 -3.49 -1.29 -24.89
CA HIS A 205 -2.55 -0.69 -25.83
C HIS A 205 -3.13 0.50 -26.61
N ASP A 206 -4.46 0.68 -26.61
CA ASP A 206 -5.14 1.79 -27.29
C ASP A 206 -4.87 3.16 -26.63
N PHE A 207 -4.36 3.16 -25.40
CA PHE A 207 -3.95 4.38 -24.71
C PHE A 207 -2.47 4.67 -25.00
N LYS A 208 -2.18 5.81 -25.63
CA LYS A 208 -0.83 6.10 -26.13
C LYS A 208 0.12 6.45 -24.99
N PRO A 209 1.40 6.02 -25.04
CA PRO A 209 2.44 6.45 -24.10
C PRO A 209 2.56 7.98 -23.92
N GLN A 210 2.15 8.74 -24.93
CA GLN A 210 2.16 10.20 -24.96
C GLN A 210 1.09 10.82 -24.03
N ASP A 211 0.01 10.09 -23.75
CA ASP A 211 -1.02 10.51 -22.78
C ASP A 211 -0.55 10.29 -21.32
N PHE A 212 0.62 9.68 -21.12
CA PHE A 212 1.15 9.21 -19.83
C PHE A 212 2.48 9.86 -19.41
N SER A 213 2.93 10.89 -20.12
CA SER A 213 4.30 11.44 -20.05
C SER A 213 4.76 11.94 -18.68
N ASN A 214 3.85 12.19 -17.72
CA ASN A 214 4.23 12.71 -16.40
C ASN A 214 4.46 11.62 -15.33
N THR A 215 3.99 10.38 -15.56
CA THR A 215 4.10 9.30 -14.57
C THR A 215 5.36 8.47 -14.80
N VAL A 216 5.71 8.18 -16.05
CA VAL A 216 6.87 7.34 -16.42
C VAL A 216 8.21 7.99 -16.01
N TRP A 217 8.32 9.32 -16.09
CA TRP A 217 9.55 10.05 -15.75
C TRP A 217 9.78 10.22 -14.24
N ALA A 218 8.71 10.30 -13.44
CA ALA A 218 8.78 10.45 -11.99
C ALA A 218 9.18 9.15 -11.26
N PHE A 219 8.94 7.99 -11.88
CA PHE A 219 9.29 6.68 -11.31
C PHE A 219 10.61 6.10 -11.85
N ALA A 220 11.05 6.51 -13.05
CA ALA A 220 12.38 6.15 -13.55
C ALA A 220 13.53 6.81 -12.76
N THR A 221 13.23 7.86 -11.98
CA THR A 221 14.19 8.60 -11.14
C THR A 221 14.10 8.26 -9.65
N ALA A 222 13.22 7.33 -9.25
CA ALA A 222 13.08 6.87 -7.87
C ALA A 222 13.95 5.62 -7.55
N GLY A 223 15.01 5.40 -8.32
CA GLY A 223 16.07 4.42 -8.03
C GLY A 223 17.21 5.08 -7.26
#